data_AF-A8ZLM9-F1
#
_entry.id   AF-A8ZLM9-F1
#
_cell.length_a   1.000
_cell.length_b   1.000
_cell.length_c   1.000
_cell.angle_alpha   90.00
_cell.angle_beta   90.00
_cell.angle_gamma   90.00
#
_symmetry.space_group_name_H-M   'P 1'
#
loop_
_entity.id
_entity.type
_entity.pdbx_description
1 polymer ?
#
loop_
_entity_poly.entity_id
_entity_poly.type
_entity_poly.pdbx_seq_one_letter_code
_entity_poly.pdbx_strand_id
1 'polypeptide(L)' 'MIVLEFKARTSKHQASAIDEAIRTAQFIRNKCLRFWMDNKGTGKYDLNKLCRVLANDFPFAKQLNSMARQASAE' A
#
# COMPACT_ATOMS: atom_id res chain seq x y z
N MET A 1 -18.28 -24.92 16.27
CA MET A 1 -17.53 -24.05 15.34
C MET A 1 -16.12 -24.61 15.23
N ILE A 2 -15.73 -25.11 14.07
CA ILE A 2 -14.35 -25.60 13.85
C ILE A 2 -13.53 -24.39 13.41
N VAL A 3 -12.44 -24.11 14.12
CA VAL A 3 -11.45 -23.09 13.74
C VAL A 3 -10.20 -23.83 13.28
N LEU A 4 -9.78 -23.59 12.04
CA LEU A 4 -8.55 -24.12 11.51
C LEU A 4 -7.50 -23.00 11.48
N GLU A 5 -6.48 -23.14 12.32
CA GLU A 5 -5.36 -22.20 12.36
C GLU A 5 -4.21 -22.71 11.52
N PHE A 6 -3.71 -21.86 10.63
CA PHE A 6 -2.54 -22.14 9.81
C PHE A 6 -1.55 -20.99 9.92
N LYS A 7 -0.25 -21.32 9.85
CA LYS A 7 0.83 -20.34 9.72
C LYS A 7 1.29 -20.32 8.27
N ALA A 8 1.42 -19.12 7.70
CA ALA A 8 2.07 -18.97 6.40
C ALA A 8 3.53 -19.48 6.51
N ARG A 9 3.87 -20.46 5.68
CA ARG A 9 5.25 -20.93 5.53
C ARG A 9 5.84 -20.25 4.31
N THR A 10 6.88 -19.46 4.51
CA THR A 10 7.54 -18.70 3.45
C THR A 10 9.01 -19.05 3.38
N SER A 11 9.58 -19.04 2.17
CA SER A 11 11.03 -19.02 2.01
C SER A 11 11.60 -17.67 2.45
N LYS A 12 12.92 -17.58 2.66
CA LYS A 12 13.59 -16.30 3.00
C LYS A 12 13.29 -15.20 1.96
N HIS A 13 13.28 -15.56 0.68
CA HIS A 13 12.97 -14.62 -0.39
C HIS A 13 11.52 -14.12 -0.33
N GLN A 14 10.57 -15.03 -0.09
CA GLN A 14 9.15 -14.67 0.06
C GLN A 14 8.91 -13.78 1.28
N ALA A 15 9.55 -14.08 2.42
CA ALA A 15 9.45 -13.25 3.62
C ALA A 15 9.94 -11.82 3.36
N SER A 16 11.11 -11.68 2.71
CA SER A 16 11.64 -10.36 2.34
C SER A 16 10.72 -9.62 1.35
N ALA A 17 10.14 -10.31 0.37
CA ALA A 17 9.21 -9.69 -0.56
C ALA A 17 7.92 -9.20 0.13
N ILE A 18 7.42 -9.95 1.12
CA ILE A 18 6.28 -9.55 1.94
C ILE A 18 6.63 -8.31 2.77
N ASP A 19 7.79 -8.29 3.42
CA ASP A 19 8.24 -7.14 4.22
C ASP A 19 8.38 -5.87 3.37
N GLU A 20 8.95 -5.98 2.17
CA GLU A 20 9.07 -4.85 1.24
C GLU A 20 7.71 -4.38 0.70
N ALA A 21 6.77 -5.30 0.44
CA ALA A 21 5.39 -4.96 0.09
C ALA A 21 4.68 -4.22 1.24
N ILE A 22 4.85 -4.67 2.48
CA ILE A 22 4.28 -4.01 3.68
C ILE A 22 4.85 -2.60 3.84
N ARG A 23 6.18 -2.44 3.72
CA ARG A 23 6.84 -1.13 3.81
C ARG A 23 6.33 -0.16 2.75
N THR A 24 6.15 -0.66 1.53
CA THR A 24 5.65 0.16 0.42
C THR A 24 4.18 0.54 0.62
N ALA A 25 3.34 -0.37 1.12
CA ALA A 25 1.95 -0.06 1.48
C ALA A 25 1.87 1.01 2.58
N GLN A 26 2.70 0.90 3.62
CA GLN A 26 2.80 1.90 4.69
C GLN A 26 3.26 3.27 4.17
N PHE A 27 4.23 3.29 3.26
CA PHE A 27 4.66 4.53 2.60
C PHE A 27 3.50 5.22 1.88
N ILE A 28 2.73 4.47 1.07
CA ILE A 28 1.58 5.01 0.34
C ILE A 28 0.54 5.54 1.32
N ARG A 29 0.19 4.75 2.35
CA ARG A 29 -0.76 5.15 3.39
C ARG A 29 -0.34 6.46 4.05
N ASN A 30 0.91 6.58 4.47
CA ASN A 30 1.42 7.76 5.14
C ASN A 30 1.40 9.00 4.24
N LYS A 31 1.71 8.85 2.95
CA LYS A 31 1.62 9.93 1.96
C LYS A 31 0.19 10.37 1.72
N CYS A 32 -0.73 9.42 1.58
CA CYS A 32 -2.16 9.70 1.41
C CYS A 32 -2.75 10.39 2.65
N LEU A 33 -2.39 9.93 3.85
CA LEU A 33 -2.80 10.56 5.11
C LEU A 33 -2.30 12.01 5.22
N ARG A 34 -1.01 12.26 4.95
CA ARG A 34 -0.47 13.62 4.95
C ARG A 34 -1.19 14.50 3.92
N PHE A 35 -1.36 14.01 2.70
CA PHE A 35 -2.07 14.74 1.65
C PHE A 35 -3.52 15.09 2.07
N TRP A 36 -4.24 14.14 2.68
CA TRP A 36 -5.59 14.38 3.18
C TRP A 36 -5.63 15.43 4.30
N MET A 37 -4.66 15.41 5.22
CA MET A 37 -4.56 16.41 6.30
C MET A 37 -4.29 17.82 5.76
N ASP A 38 -3.46 17.94 4.72
CA ASP A 38 -3.04 19.23 4.16
C ASP A 38 -4.09 19.84 3.23
N ASN A 39 -5.00 19.04 2.66
CA ASN A 39 -5.94 19.46 1.63
C ASN A 39 -7.39 19.25 2.06
N LYS A 40 -8.12 20.35 2.33
CA LYS A 40 -9.56 20.29 2.67
C LYS A 40 -10.38 19.80 1.47
N GLY A 41 -11.33 18.91 1.74
CA GLY A 41 -12.23 18.36 0.72
C GLY A 41 -11.64 17.20 -0.10
N THR A 42 -10.46 16.69 0.27
CA THR A 42 -9.86 15.52 -0.37
C THR A 42 -10.78 14.30 -0.28
N GLY A 43 -11.14 13.73 -1.43
CA GLY A 43 -11.93 12.51 -1.53
C GLY A 43 -11.12 11.29 -1.97
N LYS A 44 -11.78 10.13 -2.00
CA LYS A 44 -11.19 8.84 -2.45
C LYS A 44 -10.54 8.92 -3.82
N TYR A 45 -11.17 9.62 -4.77
CA TYR A 45 -10.64 9.74 -6.13
C TYR A 45 -9.34 10.53 -6.20
N ASP A 46 -9.14 11.51 -5.31
CA ASP A 46 -7.91 12.29 -5.24
C ASP A 46 -6.76 11.46 -4.65
N LEU A 47 -7.05 10.66 -3.62
CA LEU A 47 -6.09 9.70 -3.08
C LEU A 47 -5.69 8.63 -4.11
N ASN A 48 -6.64 8.14 -4.92
CA ASN A 48 -6.34 7.23 -6.02
C ASN A 48 -5.46 7.86 -7.10
N LYS A 49 -5.67 9.14 -7.43
CA LYS A 49 -4.78 9.90 -8.33
C LYS A 49 -3.39 10.03 -7.71
N LEU A 50 -3.30 10.34 -6.41
CA LEU A 50 -2.03 10.40 -5.70
C LEU A 50 -1.27 9.06 -5.75
N CYS A 51 -1.95 7.92 -5.59
CA CYS A 51 -1.33 6.59 -5.75
C CYS A 51 -0.72 6.35 -7.14
N ARG A 52 -1.26 6.98 -8.19
CA ARG A 52 -0.66 6.96 -9.54
C ARG A 52 0.60 7.80 -9.59
N VAL A 53 0.57 9.01 -9.01
CA VAL A 53 1.74 9.90 -8.93
C VAL A 53 2.87 9.24 -8.13
N LEU A 54 2.58 8.71 -6.95
CA LEU A 54 3.56 8.02 -6.11
C LEU A 54 4.22 6.84 -6.83
N ALA A 55 3.48 6.06 -7.62
CA ALA A 55 4.08 4.96 -8.38
C ALA A 55 4.89 5.42 -9.60
N ASN A 56 4.64 6.62 -10.10
CA ASN A 56 5.46 7.22 -11.14
C ASN A 56 6.79 7.74 -10.56
N ASP A 57 6.72 8.41 -9.42
CA ASP A 57 7.85 9.09 -8.80
C ASP A 57 8.75 8.14 -8.00
N PHE A 58 8.18 7.05 -7.48
CA PHE A 58 8.88 6.07 -6.66
C PHE A 58 8.81 4.67 -7.32
N PRO A 59 9.90 4.20 -7.98
CA PRO A 59 9.90 2.91 -8.67
C PRO A 59 9.52 1.72 -7.78
N PHE A 60 9.86 1.76 -6.48
CA PHE A 60 9.45 0.72 -5.53
C PHE A 60 7.93 0.71 -5.30
N ALA A 61 7.26 1.87 -5.30
CA ALA A 61 5.81 1.96 -5.20
C ALA A 61 5.12 1.35 -6.42
N LYS A 62 5.76 1.40 -7.60
CA LYS A 62 5.26 0.76 -8.83
C LYS A 62 5.26 -0.77 -8.76
N GLN A 63 6.07 -1.37 -7.88
CA GLN A 63 6.11 -2.83 -7.71
C GLN A 63 4.82 -3.38 -7.11
N LEU A 64 4.07 -2.57 -6.36
CA LEU A 64 2.70 -2.88 -5.98
C LEU A 64 1.73 -2.60 -7.14
N ASN A 65 0.87 -3.58 -7.42
CA ASN A 65 -0.18 -3.42 -8.40
C ASN A 65 -1.15 -2.28 -8.01
N SER A 66 -1.91 -1.78 -8.98
CA SER A 66 -2.80 -0.61 -8.78
C SER A 66 -3.83 -0.82 -7.68
N MET A 67 -4.41 -2.01 -7.57
CA MET A 67 -5.43 -2.32 -6.55
C MET A 67 -4.84 -2.26 -5.14
N ALA A 68 -3.67 -2.86 -4.94
CA ALA A 68 -3.01 -2.87 -3.64
C ALA A 68 -2.57 -1.46 -3.20
N ARG A 69 -2.15 -0.62 -4.14
CA ARG A 69 -1.85 0.80 -3.84
C ARG A 69 -3.10 1.58 -3.44
N GLN A 70 -4.22 1.38 -4.14
CA GLN A 70 -5.47 2.06 -3.81
C GLN A 70 -6.03 1.58 -2.47
N ALA A 71 -5.99 0.28 -2.20
CA ALA A 71 -6.37 -0.28 -0.90
C ALA A 71 -5.49 0.22 0.26
N SER A 72 -4.23 0.59 -0.02
CA SER A 72 -3.33 1.20 0.98
C SER A 72 -3.66 2.66 1.28
N ALA A 73 -4.45 3.31 0.43
CA ALA A 73 -4.85 4.72 0.56
C ALA A 73 -6.26 4.90 1.12
N GLU A 74 -7.05 3.82 1.20
CA GLU A 74 -8.33 3.74 1.92
C GLU A 74 -8.12 3.65 3.43
#